data_AF-A0A427UVZ2-F1
#
_entry.id   AF-A0A427UVZ2-F1
#
_cell.length_a   1.000
_cell.length_b   1.000
_cell.length_c   1.000
_cell.angle_alpha   90.00
_cell.angle_beta   90.00
_cell.angle_gamma   90.00
#
_symmetry.space_group_name_H-M   'P 1'
#
loop_
_entity.id
_entity.type
_entity.pdbx_description
1 polymer ?
#
loop_
_entity_poly.entity_id
_entity_poly.type
_entity_poly.pdbx_seq_one_letter_code
_entity_poly.pdbx_strand_id
1 'polypeptide(L)'
;MNEENLLWGKELKQIFGALLVVGLFSGSAYAMGPTKKYEACMKQTGNVLSEIDACMSKEYKAQKKRLKKVFKPYLAKAPVDEQGLVKQSHQQWLVQRDQICNNKPIVKNEKTELQRISCLMQMTQTRADMYEARTGRISK
;
A
#
# COMPACT_ATOMS: atom_id res chain seq x y z
N MET A 1 55.04 16.04 -14.82
CA MET A 1 54.43 14.77 -14.38
C MET A 1 54.03 15.03 -12.94
N ASN A 2 52.76 15.34 -12.68
CA ASN A 2 52.37 15.99 -11.43
C ASN A 2 51.48 15.05 -10.59
N GLU A 3 51.87 14.91 -9.32
CA GLU A 3 51.37 14.03 -8.25
C GLU A 3 49.89 14.19 -7.87
N GLU A 4 49.19 15.21 -8.37
CA GLU A 4 47.79 15.51 -7.99
C GLU A 4 46.76 14.47 -8.46
N ASN A 5 47.05 13.72 -9.52
CA ASN A 5 46.11 12.74 -10.08
C ASN A 5 46.03 11.43 -9.26
N LEU A 6 46.91 11.25 -8.27
CA LEU A 6 47.00 10.01 -7.48
C LEU A 6 46.14 10.03 -6.20
N LEU A 7 45.78 11.23 -5.71
CA LEU A 7 45.02 11.41 -4.47
C LEU A 7 43.51 11.20 -4.66
N TRP A 8 42.97 11.61 -5.81
CA TRP A 8 41.54 11.44 -6.11
C TRP A 8 41.11 9.98 -6.33
N GLY A 9 42.01 9.12 -6.84
CA GLY A 9 41.68 7.73 -7.17
C GLY A 9 41.53 6.79 -5.97
N LYS A 10 42.15 7.11 -4.82
CA LYS A 10 42.08 6.28 -3.60
C LYS A 10 40.82 6.56 -2.79
N GLU A 11 40.45 7.83 -2.63
CA GLU A 11 39.26 8.25 -1.89
C GLU A 11 37.96 7.78 -2.56
N LEU A 12 37.88 7.86 -3.89
CA LEU A 12 36.74 7.36 -4.67
C LEU A 12 36.52 5.85 -4.49
N LYS A 13 37.58 5.03 -4.44
CA LYS A 13 37.46 3.58 -4.21
C LYS A 13 36.93 3.25 -2.81
N GLN A 14 37.30 4.01 -1.80
CA GLN A 14 36.81 3.80 -0.43
C GLN A 14 35.34 4.21 -0.26
N ILE A 15 34.92 5.30 -0.91
CA ILE A 15 33.53 5.76 -0.90
C ILE A 15 32.60 4.76 -1.63
N PHE A 16 33.02 4.25 -2.79
CA PHE A 16 32.26 3.22 -3.52
C PHE A 16 32.21 1.87 -2.79
N GLY A 17 33.27 1.51 -2.04
CA GLY A 17 33.31 0.27 -1.25
C GLY A 17 32.37 0.30 -0.03
N ALA A 18 32.21 1.46 0.62
CA ALA A 18 31.35 1.61 1.80
C ALA A 18 29.85 1.59 1.48
N LEU A 19 29.45 2.03 0.28
CA LEU A 19 28.05 2.08 -0.16
C LEU A 19 27.42 0.70 -0.43
N LEU A 20 28.23 -0.35 -0.66
CA LEU A 20 27.75 -1.69 -0.98
C LEU A 20 27.32 -2.52 0.26
N VAL A 21 27.75 -2.17 1.47
CA VAL A 21 27.54 -3.01 2.67
C VAL A 21 26.25 -2.66 3.44
N VAL A 22 25.64 -1.49 3.19
CA VAL A 22 24.46 -1.02 3.95
C VAL A 22 23.11 -1.57 3.42
N GLY A 23 23.09 -2.25 2.27
CA GLY A 23 21.86 -2.70 1.61
C GLY A 23 21.12 -3.90 2.24
N LEU A 24 21.72 -4.60 3.21
CA LEU A 24 21.22 -5.91 3.67
C LEU A 24 20.22 -5.88 4.84
N PHE A 25 19.96 -4.72 5.46
CA PHE A 25 18.85 -4.57 6.43
C PHE A 25 17.55 -4.16 5.74
N SER A 26 17.13 -4.93 4.75
CA SER A 26 15.77 -4.84 4.22
C SER A 26 14.84 -5.61 5.16
N GLY A 27 14.26 -4.92 6.15
CA GLY A 27 13.22 -5.51 6.99
C GLY A 27 12.12 -6.10 6.10
N SER A 28 11.79 -7.38 6.29
CA SER A 28 10.74 -8.05 5.54
C SER A 28 9.40 -7.38 5.83
N ALA A 29 8.94 -6.53 4.90
CA ALA A 29 7.60 -5.98 4.93
C ALA A 29 6.61 -7.12 4.63
N TYR A 30 6.03 -7.70 5.68
CA TYR A 30 4.95 -8.67 5.52
C TYR A 30 3.71 -7.93 5.00
N ALA A 31 3.42 -8.09 3.70
CA ALA A 31 2.13 -7.69 3.15
C ALA A 31 1.06 -8.62 3.75
N MET A 32 0.04 -8.07 4.42
CA MET A 32 -0.90 -8.91 5.18
C MET A 32 -1.94 -9.64 4.33
N GLY A 33 -1.84 -9.53 3.00
CA GLY A 33 -2.68 -10.25 2.05
C GLY A 33 -4.17 -9.89 2.13
N PRO A 34 -4.97 -10.46 1.23
CA PRO A 34 -6.43 -10.38 1.33
C PRO A 34 -6.96 -11.27 2.46
N THR A 35 -8.25 -11.16 2.78
CA THR A 35 -8.85 -12.02 3.81
C THR A 35 -8.93 -13.48 3.37
N LYS A 36 -8.88 -14.42 4.32
CA LYS A 36 -9.16 -15.85 4.06
C LYS A 36 -10.53 -16.09 3.43
N LYS A 37 -11.51 -15.23 3.73
CA LYS A 37 -12.85 -15.30 3.13
C LYS A 37 -12.80 -14.96 1.64
N TYR A 38 -12.00 -13.97 1.25
CA TYR A 38 -11.76 -13.66 -0.15
C TYR A 38 -11.06 -14.80 -0.88
N GLU A 39 -10.00 -15.38 -0.29
CA GLU A 39 -9.31 -16.53 -0.90
C GLU A 39 -10.26 -17.71 -1.13
N ALA A 40 -11.11 -18.03 -0.14
CA ALA A 40 -12.13 -19.07 -0.28
C ALA A 40 -13.16 -18.73 -1.36
N CYS A 41 -13.61 -17.48 -1.43
CA CYS A 41 -14.54 -16.99 -2.45
C CYS A 41 -13.93 -17.14 -3.84
N MET A 42 -12.70 -16.67 -4.05
CA MET A 42 -12.01 -16.72 -5.34
C MET A 42 -11.86 -18.15 -5.89
N LYS A 43 -11.61 -19.13 -5.02
CA LYS A 43 -11.53 -20.56 -5.40
C LYS A 43 -12.85 -21.13 -5.91
N GLN A 44 -13.98 -20.54 -5.53
CA GLN A 44 -15.33 -21.00 -5.88
C GLN A 44 -15.92 -20.29 -7.11
N THR A 45 -15.22 -19.29 -7.67
CA THR A 45 -15.77 -18.47 -8.78
C THR A 45 -15.93 -19.21 -10.09
N GLY A 46 -15.22 -20.32 -10.31
CA GLY A 46 -15.22 -21.02 -11.60
C GLY A 46 -14.76 -20.16 -12.79
N ASN A 47 -13.98 -19.09 -12.53
CA ASN A 47 -13.59 -18.07 -13.51
C ASN A 47 -14.76 -17.26 -14.12
N VAL A 48 -15.93 -17.28 -13.49
CA VAL A 48 -17.08 -16.47 -13.90
C VAL A 48 -16.86 -15.02 -13.43
N LEU A 49 -16.90 -14.07 -14.38
CA LEU A 49 -16.57 -12.66 -14.11
C LEU A 49 -17.45 -12.02 -13.04
N SER A 50 -18.75 -12.31 -13.03
CA SER A 50 -19.69 -11.78 -12.03
C SER A 50 -19.41 -12.31 -10.62
N GLU A 51 -18.99 -13.56 -10.48
CA GLU A 51 -18.60 -14.15 -9.19
C GLU A 51 -17.27 -13.55 -8.70
N ILE A 52 -16.31 -13.34 -9.60
CA ILE A 52 -15.06 -12.64 -9.29
C ILE A 52 -15.35 -11.23 -8.78
N ASP A 53 -16.21 -10.47 -9.48
CA ASP A 53 -16.61 -9.13 -9.06
C ASP A 53 -17.27 -9.15 -7.67
N ALA A 54 -18.16 -10.11 -7.42
CA ALA A 54 -18.81 -10.25 -6.12
C ALA A 54 -17.80 -10.53 -5.00
N CYS A 55 -16.80 -11.39 -5.23
CA CYS A 55 -15.72 -11.66 -4.28
C CYS A 55 -14.89 -10.40 -4.01
N MET A 56 -14.44 -9.70 -5.06
CA MET A 56 -13.65 -8.48 -4.93
C MET A 56 -14.44 -7.35 -4.25
N SER A 57 -15.72 -7.21 -4.55
CA SER A 57 -16.61 -6.22 -3.92
C SER A 57 -16.78 -6.48 -2.42
N LYS A 58 -16.93 -7.75 -2.00
CA LYS A 58 -16.99 -8.12 -0.58
C LYS A 58 -15.66 -7.83 0.12
N GLU A 59 -14.55 -8.15 -0.54
CA GLU A 59 -13.22 -7.90 0.02
C GLU A 59 -12.92 -6.41 0.14
N TYR A 60 -13.24 -5.61 -0.88
CA TYR A 60 -13.11 -4.15 -0.80
C TYR A 60 -13.88 -3.58 0.39
N LYS A 61 -15.12 -4.04 0.65
CA LYS A 61 -15.89 -3.63 1.84
C LYS A 61 -15.17 -4.00 3.14
N ALA A 62 -14.59 -5.21 3.22
CA ALA A 62 -13.81 -5.65 4.37
C ALA A 62 -12.57 -4.75 4.58
N GLN A 63 -11.82 -4.49 3.51
CA GLN A 63 -10.62 -3.65 3.54
C GLN A 63 -10.94 -2.19 3.90
N LYS A 64 -12.06 -1.62 3.42
CA LYS A 64 -12.52 -0.29 3.87
C LYS A 64 -12.80 -0.24 5.37
N LYS A 65 -13.44 -1.29 5.91
CA LYS A 65 -13.72 -1.39 7.34
C LYS A 65 -12.41 -1.50 8.13
N ARG A 66 -11.47 -2.32 7.65
CA ARG A 66 -10.13 -2.48 8.22
C ARG A 66 -9.38 -1.15 8.24
N LEU A 67 -9.31 -0.45 7.12
CA LEU A 67 -8.68 0.87 6.98
C LEU A 67 -9.20 1.87 8.01
N LYS A 68 -10.53 1.98 8.17
CA LYS A 68 -11.14 2.87 9.17
C LYS A 68 -10.76 2.48 10.60
N LYS A 69 -10.69 1.17 10.89
CA LYS A 69 -10.32 0.66 12.21
C LYS A 69 -8.86 1.00 12.55
N VAL A 70 -7.94 0.83 11.60
CA VAL A 70 -6.49 1.01 11.82
C VAL A 70 -6.03 2.47 11.70
N PHE A 71 -6.80 3.31 11.00
CA PHE A 71 -6.53 4.74 10.94
C PHE A 71 -6.66 5.42 12.31
N LYS A 72 -7.61 4.98 13.16
CA LYS A 72 -7.80 5.54 14.51
C LYS A 72 -6.55 5.45 15.39
N PRO A 73 -5.95 4.26 15.62
CA PRO A 73 -4.73 4.17 16.41
C PRO A 73 -3.52 4.81 15.70
N TYR A 74 -3.49 4.84 14.37
CA TYR A 74 -2.45 5.56 13.63
C TYR A 74 -2.50 7.07 13.91
N LEU A 75 -3.68 7.66 13.84
CA LEU A 75 -3.91 9.06 14.19
C LEU A 75 -3.56 9.34 15.65
N ALA A 76 -3.96 8.46 16.58
CA ALA A 76 -3.68 8.63 18.00
C ALA A 76 -2.19 8.52 18.37
N LYS A 77 -1.38 7.88 17.52
CA LYS A 77 0.08 7.78 17.72
C LYS A 77 0.81 9.04 17.23
N ALA A 78 0.18 9.86 16.39
CA ALA A 78 0.77 11.11 15.93
C ALA A 78 0.76 12.18 17.04
N PRO A 79 1.78 13.06 17.09
CA PRO A 79 1.76 14.27 17.92
C PRO A 79 0.46 15.06 17.72
N VAL A 80 -0.05 15.67 18.79
CA VAL A 80 -1.38 16.31 18.81
C VAL A 80 -1.47 17.43 17.76
N ASP A 81 -0.41 18.21 17.60
CA ASP A 81 -0.24 19.27 16.60
C ASP A 81 -0.17 18.74 15.16
N GLU A 82 0.31 17.51 14.96
CA GLU A 82 0.38 16.87 13.63
C GLU A 82 -0.91 16.12 13.24
N GLN A 83 -1.83 15.86 14.16
CA GLN A 83 -3.06 15.10 13.87
C GLN A 83 -3.92 15.73 12.76
N GLY A 84 -3.91 17.05 12.64
CA GLY A 84 -4.58 17.76 11.54
C GLY A 84 -4.00 17.38 10.17
N LEU A 85 -2.68 17.38 10.05
CA LEU A 85 -1.96 17.00 8.83
C LEU A 85 -2.17 15.53 8.49
N VAL A 86 -2.19 14.65 9.50
CA VAL A 86 -2.46 13.22 9.30
C VAL A 86 -3.87 12.98 8.72
N LYS A 87 -4.88 13.70 9.24
CA LYS A 87 -6.25 13.64 8.69
C LYS A 87 -6.29 14.15 7.26
N GLN A 88 -5.65 15.29 6.98
CA GLN A 88 -5.59 15.86 5.63
C GLN A 88 -4.93 14.89 4.64
N SER A 89 -3.78 14.30 5.00
CA SER A 89 -3.09 13.29 4.18
C SER A 89 -3.97 12.07 3.91
N HIS A 90 -4.77 11.62 4.89
CA HIS A 90 -5.73 10.54 4.69
C HIS A 90 -6.83 10.91 3.68
N GLN A 91 -7.38 12.12 3.76
CA GLN A 91 -8.40 12.61 2.83
C GLN A 91 -7.85 12.76 1.41
N GLN A 92 -6.66 13.35 1.26
CA GLN A 92 -5.99 13.46 -0.04
C GLN A 92 -5.75 12.09 -0.67
N TRP A 93 -5.33 11.11 0.13
CA TRP A 93 -5.16 9.74 -0.33
C TRP A 93 -6.49 9.11 -0.81
N LEU A 94 -7.63 9.36 -0.12
CA LEU A 94 -8.94 8.88 -0.57
C LEU A 94 -9.31 9.44 -1.95
N VAL A 95 -9.08 10.74 -2.15
CA VAL A 95 -9.33 11.42 -3.43
C VAL A 95 -8.42 10.85 -4.53
N GLN A 96 -7.13 10.70 -4.25
CA GLN A 96 -6.16 10.14 -5.21
C GLN A 96 -6.51 8.70 -5.59
N ARG A 97 -6.87 7.85 -4.62
CA ARG A 97 -7.34 6.48 -4.89
C ARG A 97 -8.53 6.50 -5.85
N ASP A 98 -9.52 7.34 -5.56
CA ASP A 98 -10.74 7.39 -6.36
C ASP A 98 -10.48 7.91 -7.78
N GLN A 99 -9.52 8.82 -7.95
CA GLN A 99 -9.06 9.28 -9.27
C GLN A 99 -8.29 8.18 -10.03
N ILE A 100 -7.28 7.58 -9.40
CA ILE A 100 -6.44 6.52 -9.99
C ILE A 100 -7.29 5.33 -10.41
N CYS A 101 -8.24 4.93 -9.56
CA CYS A 101 -9.11 3.80 -9.83
C CYS A 101 -10.31 4.15 -10.70
N ASN A 102 -10.44 5.37 -11.21
CA ASN A 102 -11.61 5.83 -11.99
C ASN A 102 -12.95 5.56 -11.28
N ASN A 103 -13.04 5.83 -9.97
CA ASN A 103 -14.24 5.62 -9.15
C ASN A 103 -15.36 6.65 -9.41
N LYS A 104 -15.48 7.14 -10.65
CA LYS A 104 -16.56 8.01 -11.11
C LYS A 104 -17.71 7.13 -11.65
N PRO A 105 -18.93 7.67 -11.81
CA PRO A 105 -19.99 6.95 -12.51
C PRO A 105 -19.55 6.65 -13.96
N ILE A 106 -19.21 5.39 -14.26
CA ILE A 106 -18.83 4.95 -15.61
C ILE A 106 -20.07 4.36 -16.29
N VAL A 107 -20.13 4.46 -17.63
CA VAL A 107 -20.99 3.60 -18.44
C VAL A 107 -20.63 2.15 -18.14
N LYS A 108 -21.58 1.37 -17.61
CA LYS A 108 -21.33 -0.01 -17.14
C LYS A 108 -20.79 -0.88 -18.29
N ASN A 109 -19.54 -1.33 -18.16
CA ASN A 109 -19.03 -2.49 -18.89
C ASN A 109 -18.28 -3.38 -17.89
N GLU A 110 -18.41 -4.71 -18.02
CA GLU A 110 -17.95 -5.65 -17.01
C GLU A 110 -16.42 -5.62 -16.80
N LYS A 111 -15.63 -5.43 -17.86
CA LYS A 111 -14.17 -5.41 -17.77
C LYS A 111 -13.64 -4.19 -17.03
N THR A 112 -14.17 -3.01 -17.28
CA THR A 112 -13.75 -1.78 -16.56
C THR A 112 -14.18 -1.82 -15.11
N GLU A 113 -15.32 -2.46 -14.81
CA GLU A 113 -15.80 -2.59 -13.43
C GLU A 113 -14.88 -3.49 -12.59
N LEU A 114 -14.43 -4.62 -13.15
CA LEU A 114 -13.47 -5.51 -12.49
C LEU A 114 -12.12 -4.83 -12.24
N GLN A 115 -11.62 -4.06 -13.21
CA GLN A 115 -10.38 -3.28 -13.03
C GLN A 115 -10.53 -2.22 -11.94
N ARG A 116 -11.67 -1.51 -11.93
CA ARG A 116 -12.01 -0.49 -10.93
C ARG A 116 -12.04 -1.08 -9.52
N ILE A 117 -12.77 -2.17 -9.32
CA ILE A 117 -12.91 -2.78 -7.98
C ILE A 117 -11.59 -3.38 -7.48
N SER A 118 -10.81 -4.02 -8.37
CA SER A 118 -9.49 -4.55 -8.04
C SER A 118 -8.54 -3.45 -7.58
N CYS A 119 -8.48 -2.32 -8.31
CA CYS A 119 -7.68 -1.16 -7.94
C CYS A 119 -8.07 -0.61 -6.55
N LEU A 120 -9.38 -0.40 -6.34
CA LEU A 120 -9.90 0.12 -5.07
C LEU A 120 -9.57 -0.79 -3.89
N MET A 121 -9.72 -2.10 -4.09
CA MET A 121 -9.40 -3.12 -3.10
C MET A 121 -7.92 -3.09 -2.73
N GLN A 122 -7.03 -3.21 -3.73
CA GLN A 122 -5.59 -3.28 -3.51
C GLN A 122 -5.03 -2.02 -2.86
N MET A 123 -5.37 -0.84 -3.37
CA MET A 123 -4.91 0.41 -2.76
C MET A 123 -5.37 0.57 -1.32
N THR A 124 -6.61 0.18 -1.03
CA THR A 124 -7.17 0.26 0.33
C THR A 124 -6.49 -0.72 1.28
N GLN A 125 -6.20 -1.94 0.81
CA GLN A 125 -5.41 -2.92 1.56
C GLN A 125 -4.01 -2.39 1.88
N THR A 126 -3.29 -1.88 0.87
CA THR A 126 -1.93 -1.34 1.06
C THR A 126 -1.90 -0.18 2.06
N ARG A 127 -2.90 0.71 2.03
CA ARG A 127 -2.97 1.82 3.00
C ARG A 127 -3.25 1.34 4.42
N ALA A 128 -4.08 0.30 4.57
CA ALA A 128 -4.32 -0.32 5.86
C ALA A 128 -3.04 -1.01 6.38
N ASP A 129 -2.35 -1.79 5.54
CA ASP A 129 -1.06 -2.43 5.87
C ASP A 129 -0.05 -1.39 6.37
N MET A 130 0.06 -0.24 5.68
CA MET A 130 0.95 0.85 6.07
C MET A 130 0.63 1.41 7.46
N TYR A 131 -0.66 1.62 7.80
CA TYR A 131 -1.05 2.10 9.13
C TYR A 131 -0.80 1.06 10.22
N GLU A 132 -1.01 -0.23 9.91
CA GLU A 132 -0.76 -1.34 10.83
C GLU A 132 0.73 -1.48 11.13
N ALA A 133 1.58 -1.42 10.11
CA ALA A 133 3.04 -1.44 10.25
C ALA A 133 3.55 -0.28 11.13
N ARG A 134 3.02 0.94 10.94
CA ARG A 134 3.43 2.11 11.73
C ARG A 134 2.90 2.10 13.17
N THR A 135 1.84 1.36 13.44
CA THR A 135 1.24 1.25 14.79
C THR A 135 1.66 0.00 15.54
N GLY A 136 2.26 -1.00 14.87
CA GLY A 136 2.53 -2.32 15.45
C GLY A 136 1.25 -3.10 15.77
N ARG A 137 0.08 -2.66 15.29
CA ARG A 137 -1.21 -3.33 15.51
C ARG A 137 -1.65 -4.01 14.23
N ILE A 138 -1.78 -5.33 14.30
CA ILE A 138 -2.31 -6.15 13.21
C ILE A 138 -3.81 -6.37 13.45
N SER A 139 -4.66 -5.86 12.57
CA SER A 139 -6.10 -6.12 12.60
C SER A 139 -6.46 -7.23 11.61
N LYS A 140 -6.32 -8.49 12.03
CA LYS A 140 -6.92 -9.64 11.33
C LYS A 140 -8.44 -9.67 11.47
#